data_AF-A0A920LLH5-F1
#
_entry.id   AF-A0A920LLH5-F1
#
_cell.length_a   1.000
_cell.length_b   1.000
_cell.length_c   1.000
_cell.angle_alpha   90.00
_cell.angle_beta   90.00
_cell.angle_gamma   90.00
#
_symmetry.space_group_name_H-M   'P 1'
#
loop_
_entity.id
_entity.type
_entity.pdbx_description
1 polymer ?
#
loop_
_entity_poly.entity_id
_entity_poly.type
_entity_poly.pdbx_seq_one_letter_code
_entity_poly.pdbx_strand_id
1 'polypeptide(L)'
;MLVVVSPAKKLNMSLVQGLKVSEPYFKKNVDELVNVVRDLSTKDLENLMDISPKLAELNRDRFKEFGNQQKKAAAFAFAGDTYKGLSVEKLEKEDLDFAQKHLRILSGLYGLLRPLDEIEPYRLEMGSKLKGAHGSSLYDYWGNKISENLNKYAKTIGSQILVNCASNEYFSVINLKNLILKVITPIFMERKNGKEKIISFYAKNARGAMARFIIQNRPTK
;
A
#
# COMPACT_ATOMS: atom_id res chain seq x y z
N MET A 1 -14.01 5.36 10.87
CA MET A 1 -13.12 4.17 10.79
C MET A 1 -11.87 4.49 9.97
N LEU A 2 -10.76 3.79 10.20
CA LEU A 2 -9.58 3.82 9.32
C LEU A 2 -9.51 2.47 8.57
N VAL A 3 -9.14 2.45 7.29
CA VAL A 3 -9.00 1.23 6.50
C VAL A 3 -7.61 1.15 5.89
N VAL A 4 -7.01 -0.05 5.88
CA VAL A 4 -5.74 -0.34 5.20
C VAL A 4 -5.96 -1.31 4.05
N VAL A 5 -5.28 -1.07 2.93
CA VAL A 5 -5.23 -1.98 1.78
C VAL A 5 -3.78 -2.27 1.38
N SER A 6 -3.57 -3.36 0.64
CA SER A 6 -2.29 -3.67 -0.01
C SER A 6 -2.03 -2.76 -1.23
N PRO A 7 -0.76 -2.57 -1.62
CA PRO A 7 -0.43 -1.98 -2.92
C PRO A 7 -0.67 -3.01 -4.04
N ALA A 8 -0.45 -2.59 -5.28
CA ALA A 8 -0.44 -3.50 -6.43
C ALA A 8 0.95 -3.55 -7.07
N LYS A 9 1.33 -4.71 -7.61
CA LYS A 9 2.61 -4.88 -8.34
C LYS A 9 2.63 -4.12 -9.66
N LYS A 10 1.48 -4.02 -10.34
CA LYS A 10 1.33 -3.28 -11.59
C LYS A 10 0.98 -1.83 -11.26
N LEU A 11 1.62 -0.91 -11.97
CA LEU A 11 1.37 0.52 -11.89
C LEU A 11 0.84 1.02 -13.24
N ASN A 12 -0.09 1.97 -13.21
CA ASN A 12 -0.55 2.76 -14.34
C ASN A 12 -0.11 4.22 -14.14
N MET A 13 0.92 4.64 -14.85
CA MET A 13 1.50 5.98 -14.74
C MET A 13 0.94 6.98 -15.75
N SER A 14 -0.12 6.64 -16.49
CA SER A 14 -0.80 7.61 -17.37
C SER A 14 -1.27 8.84 -16.59
N LEU A 15 -1.14 10.02 -17.19
CA LEU A 15 -1.49 11.30 -16.59
C LEU A 15 -2.94 11.34 -16.11
N VAL A 16 -3.17 11.95 -14.94
CA VAL A 16 -4.49 12.29 -14.40
C VAL A 16 -4.45 13.77 -14.05
N GLN A 17 -5.35 14.55 -14.64
CA GLN A 17 -5.40 16.00 -14.46
C GLN A 17 -6.34 16.39 -13.31
N GLY A 18 -6.17 17.59 -12.77
CA GLY A 18 -7.10 18.18 -11.81
C GLY A 18 -7.05 17.62 -10.38
N LEU A 19 -6.10 16.73 -10.06
CA LEU A 19 -5.93 16.21 -8.71
C LEU A 19 -5.03 17.11 -7.87
N LYS A 20 -5.49 17.46 -6.66
CA LYS A 20 -4.64 18.03 -5.62
C LYS A 20 -3.90 16.91 -4.91
N VAL A 21 -2.64 16.71 -5.29
CA VAL A 21 -1.78 15.68 -4.71
C VAL A 21 -1.20 16.11 -3.36
N SER A 22 -0.71 15.13 -2.60
CA SER A 22 0.01 15.31 -1.34
C SER A 22 1.33 14.54 -1.36
N GLU A 23 2.13 14.71 -0.32
CA GLU A 23 3.43 14.06 -0.25
C GLU A 23 3.45 12.89 0.75
N PRO A 24 4.21 11.81 0.49
CA PRO A 24 4.39 10.72 1.44
C PRO A 24 4.94 11.19 2.78
N TYR A 25 4.50 10.57 3.88
CA TYR A 25 4.95 10.91 5.23
C TYR A 25 6.40 10.48 5.49
N PHE A 26 6.79 9.30 5.02
CA PHE A 26 8.07 8.66 5.33
C PHE A 26 9.19 8.98 4.31
N LYS A 27 9.28 10.22 3.82
CA LYS A 27 10.26 10.59 2.76
C LYS A 27 11.69 10.16 3.06
N LYS A 28 12.19 10.46 4.27
CA LYS A 28 13.55 10.10 4.69
C LYS A 28 13.80 8.59 4.64
N ASN A 29 12.79 7.79 5.00
CA ASN A 29 12.88 6.33 4.95
C ASN A 29 12.83 5.81 3.51
N VAL A 30 12.03 6.44 2.64
CA VAL A 30 12.04 6.16 1.21
C VAL A 30 13.43 6.39 0.64
N ASP A 31 14.05 7.53 0.92
CA ASP A 31 15.40 7.86 0.43
C ASP A 31 16.45 6.84 0.88
N GLU A 32 16.39 6.43 2.16
CA GLU A 32 17.27 5.37 2.70
C GLU A 32 17.09 4.05 1.94
N LEU A 33 15.85 3.57 1.80
CA LEU A 33 15.56 2.31 1.11
C LEU A 33 15.92 2.37 -0.37
N VAL A 34 15.65 3.49 -1.05
CA VAL A 34 16.04 3.70 -2.46
C VAL A 34 17.54 3.58 -2.60
N ASN A 35 18.33 4.22 -1.72
CA ASN A 35 19.78 4.15 -1.79
C ASN A 35 20.30 2.72 -1.60
N VAL A 36 19.74 1.97 -0.64
CA VAL A 36 20.11 0.54 -0.46
C VAL A 36 19.79 -0.27 -1.72
N VAL A 37 18.62 -0.06 -2.32
CA VAL A 37 18.19 -0.84 -3.51
C VAL A 37 18.96 -0.43 -4.78
N ARG A 38 19.39 0.84 -4.88
CA ARG A 38 20.22 1.34 -6.00
C ARG A 38 21.56 0.64 -6.11
N ASP A 39 22.13 0.24 -4.98
CA ASP A 39 23.44 -0.42 -4.93
C ASP A 39 23.38 -1.91 -5.31
N LEU A 40 22.18 -2.47 -5.48
CA LEU A 40 21.99 -3.87 -5.86
C LEU A 40 22.26 -4.11 -7.34
N SER A 41 22.92 -5.22 -7.65
CA SER A 41 23.05 -5.65 -9.04
C SER A 41 21.69 -6.07 -9.60
N THR A 42 21.57 -6.12 -10.94
CA THR A 42 20.35 -6.66 -11.58
C THR A 42 20.05 -8.07 -11.11
N LYS A 43 21.09 -8.89 -10.88
CA LYS A 43 20.90 -10.26 -10.40
C LYS A 43 20.38 -10.31 -8.96
N ASP A 44 20.84 -9.40 -8.11
CA ASP A 44 20.33 -9.28 -6.75
C ASP A 44 18.88 -8.84 -6.74
N LEU A 45 18.48 -7.92 -7.64
CA LEU A 45 17.09 -7.48 -7.80
C LEU A 45 16.18 -8.61 -8.29
N GLU A 46 16.62 -9.44 -9.23
CA GLU A 46 15.90 -10.66 -9.64
C GLU A 46 15.58 -11.54 -8.43
N ASN A 47 16.60 -11.84 -7.63
CA ASN A 47 16.49 -12.72 -6.45
C ASN A 47 15.66 -12.09 -5.33
N LEU A 48 15.82 -10.78 -5.09
CA LEU A 48 15.14 -10.05 -4.02
C LEU A 48 13.63 -9.91 -4.27
N MET A 49 13.23 -9.71 -5.53
CA MET A 49 11.85 -9.44 -5.92
C MET A 49 11.14 -10.65 -6.54
N ASP A 50 11.86 -11.74 -6.75
CA ASP A 50 11.39 -12.95 -7.43
C ASP A 50 10.76 -12.62 -8.80
N ILE A 51 11.59 -12.05 -9.68
CA ILE A 51 11.18 -11.54 -11.00
C ILE A 51 12.11 -11.98 -12.12
N SER A 52 11.60 -11.89 -13.35
CA SER A 52 12.40 -12.15 -14.56
C SER A 52 13.51 -11.10 -14.75
N PRO A 53 14.58 -11.43 -15.49
CA PRO A 53 15.67 -10.50 -15.78
C PRO A 53 15.21 -9.17 -16.38
N LYS A 54 14.29 -9.23 -17.35
CA LYS A 54 13.70 -8.03 -17.98
C LYS A 54 12.99 -7.11 -16.96
N LEU A 55 12.30 -7.69 -15.97
CA LEU A 55 11.65 -6.91 -14.92
C LEU A 55 12.68 -6.38 -13.91
N ALA A 56 13.77 -7.11 -13.66
CA ALA A 56 14.84 -6.63 -12.79
C ALA A 56 15.58 -5.44 -13.42
N GLU A 57 15.89 -5.49 -14.71
CA GLU A 57 16.46 -4.34 -15.45
C GLU A 57 15.55 -3.11 -15.36
N LEU A 58 14.24 -3.29 -15.63
CA LEU A 58 13.27 -2.20 -15.50
C LEU A 58 13.26 -1.60 -14.09
N ASN A 59 13.33 -2.42 -13.04
CA ASN A 59 13.31 -1.90 -11.68
C ASN A 59 14.66 -1.30 -11.27
N ARG A 60 15.79 -1.82 -11.74
CA ARG A 60 17.09 -1.17 -11.59
C ARG A 60 17.04 0.25 -12.14
N ASP A 61 16.54 0.41 -13.36
CA ASP A 61 16.46 1.72 -14.02
C ASP A 61 15.49 2.65 -13.27
N ARG A 62 14.34 2.15 -12.79
CA ARG A 62 13.43 2.90 -11.91
C ARG A 62 14.09 3.38 -10.62
N PHE A 63 14.85 2.52 -9.95
CA PHE A 63 15.54 2.91 -8.72
C PHE A 63 16.67 3.90 -9.01
N LYS A 64 17.41 3.73 -10.12
CA LYS A 64 18.41 4.70 -10.56
C LYS A 64 17.80 6.08 -10.80
N GLU A 65 16.70 6.16 -11.55
CA GLU A 65 16.02 7.42 -11.90
C GLU A 65 15.13 7.98 -10.78
N PHE A 66 14.97 7.28 -9.65
CA PHE A 66 14.11 7.71 -8.55
C PHE A 66 14.43 9.13 -8.06
N GLY A 67 13.42 9.98 -7.91
CA GLY A 67 13.54 11.42 -7.69
C GLY A 67 13.32 12.25 -8.97
N ASN A 68 13.57 11.67 -10.15
CA ASN A 68 13.43 12.32 -11.45
C ASN A 68 12.31 11.71 -12.31
N GLN A 69 11.59 10.71 -11.81
CA GLN A 69 10.52 10.06 -12.57
C GLN A 69 9.21 10.84 -12.45
N GLN A 70 8.31 10.56 -13.38
CA GLN A 70 6.95 11.05 -13.31
C GLN A 70 6.23 10.50 -12.07
N LYS A 71 5.69 11.41 -11.27
CA LYS A 71 4.91 11.11 -10.06
C LYS A 71 3.43 10.98 -10.37
N LYS A 72 2.72 10.20 -9.54
CA LYS A 72 1.26 10.07 -9.59
C LYS A 72 0.70 9.74 -8.22
N ALA A 73 -0.52 10.20 -7.94
CA ALA A 73 -1.26 9.85 -6.73
C ALA A 73 -1.39 8.32 -6.56
N ALA A 74 -1.04 7.80 -5.37
CA ALA A 74 -0.92 6.37 -5.09
C ALA A 74 -2.16 5.55 -5.49
N ALA A 75 -3.36 6.00 -5.11
CA ALA A 75 -4.60 5.27 -5.41
C ALA A 75 -4.92 5.20 -6.91
N PHE A 76 -4.44 6.18 -7.69
CA PHE A 76 -4.59 6.23 -9.15
C PHE A 76 -3.44 5.52 -9.89
N ALA A 77 -2.29 5.37 -9.24
CA ALA A 77 -1.12 4.71 -9.80
C ALA A 77 -1.21 3.18 -9.67
N PHE A 78 -1.64 2.66 -8.52
CA PHE A 78 -1.73 1.22 -8.33
C PHE A 78 -2.84 0.58 -9.18
N ALA A 79 -2.48 -0.46 -9.93
CA ALA A 79 -3.38 -1.15 -10.85
C ALA A 79 -3.39 -2.66 -10.53
N GLY A 80 -4.53 -3.17 -10.06
CA GLY A 80 -4.71 -4.58 -9.71
C GLY A 80 -6.12 -4.83 -9.19
N ASP A 81 -6.45 -6.07 -8.81
CA ASP A 81 -7.83 -6.42 -8.48
C ASP A 81 -8.41 -5.64 -7.30
N THR A 82 -7.59 -5.33 -6.28
CA THR A 82 -7.96 -4.43 -5.19
C THR A 82 -8.29 -3.02 -5.68
N TYR A 83 -7.54 -2.49 -6.66
CA TYR A 83 -7.78 -1.15 -7.18
C TYR A 83 -8.93 -1.12 -8.20
N LYS A 84 -9.21 -2.24 -8.88
CA LYS A 84 -10.47 -2.43 -9.63
C LYS A 84 -11.67 -2.37 -8.67
N GLY A 85 -11.59 -3.04 -7.53
CA GLY A 85 -12.64 -3.01 -6.51
C GLY A 85 -12.81 -1.64 -5.86
N LEU A 86 -11.68 -0.97 -5.55
CA LEU A 86 -11.67 0.39 -5.01
C LEU A 86 -12.27 1.39 -6.01
N SER A 87 -11.99 1.22 -7.32
CA SER A 87 -12.52 2.06 -8.41
C SER A 87 -12.37 3.55 -8.12
N VAL A 88 -11.15 4.00 -7.80
CA VAL A 88 -10.88 5.39 -7.37
C VAL A 88 -11.35 6.44 -8.38
N GLU A 89 -11.29 6.13 -9.68
CA GLU A 89 -11.73 6.99 -10.78
C GLU A 89 -13.25 7.27 -10.76
N LYS A 90 -14.02 6.50 -9.98
CA LYS A 90 -15.47 6.64 -9.82
C LYS A 90 -15.85 7.28 -8.47
N LEU A 91 -14.89 7.82 -7.73
CA LEU A 91 -15.13 8.52 -6.49
C LEU A 91 -15.32 10.01 -6.78
N GLU A 92 -16.36 10.59 -6.19
CA GLU A 92 -16.57 12.03 -6.20
C GLU A 92 -15.51 12.73 -5.35
N LYS A 93 -15.40 14.06 -5.48
CA LYS A 93 -14.39 14.85 -4.77
C LYS A 93 -14.48 14.66 -3.25
N GLU A 94 -15.68 14.66 -2.69
CA GLU A 94 -15.92 14.50 -1.25
C GLU A 94 -15.53 13.09 -0.78
N ASP A 95 -15.70 12.08 -1.64
CA ASP A 95 -15.26 10.72 -1.37
C ASP A 95 -13.73 10.61 -1.39
N LEU A 96 -13.06 11.29 -2.32
CA LEU A 96 -11.60 11.38 -2.35
C LEU A 96 -11.04 12.12 -1.13
N ASP A 97 -11.66 13.22 -0.72
CA ASP A 97 -11.29 13.96 0.48
C ASP A 97 -11.46 13.12 1.75
N PHE A 98 -12.53 12.31 1.81
CA PHE A 98 -12.73 11.35 2.89
C PHE A 98 -11.70 10.22 2.83
N ALA A 99 -11.47 9.62 1.66
CA ALA A 99 -10.48 8.58 1.46
C ALA A 99 -9.08 9.06 1.88
N GLN A 100 -8.73 10.31 1.58
CA GLN A 100 -7.45 10.90 1.95
C GLN A 100 -7.21 10.89 3.46
N LYS A 101 -8.28 10.99 4.26
CA LYS A 101 -8.23 10.93 5.72
C LYS A 101 -8.34 9.50 6.25
N HIS A 102 -9.17 8.66 5.62
CA HIS A 102 -9.63 7.38 6.16
C HIS A 102 -9.04 6.11 5.51
N LEU A 103 -8.41 6.21 4.35
CA LEU A 103 -7.76 5.08 3.65
C LEU A 103 -6.23 5.21 3.75
N ARG A 104 -5.56 4.09 4.01
CA ARG A 104 -4.11 3.96 3.91
C ARG A 104 -3.73 2.78 3.05
N ILE A 105 -2.67 2.95 2.27
CA ILE A 105 -2.10 1.92 1.41
C ILE A 105 -0.76 1.53 2.03
N LEU A 106 -0.63 0.27 2.45
CA LEU A 106 0.64 -0.26 2.94
C LEU A 106 1.62 -0.37 1.77
N SER A 107 2.91 -0.20 2.03
CA SER A 107 3.93 -0.21 0.97
C SER A 107 5.27 -0.69 1.51
N GLY A 108 5.97 -1.55 0.76
CA GLY A 108 7.33 -1.97 1.13
C GLY A 108 8.31 -0.80 1.10
N LEU A 109 8.19 0.09 0.10
CA LEU A 109 9.07 1.24 -0.07
C LEU A 109 8.63 2.48 0.70
N TYR A 110 7.33 2.80 0.65
CA TYR A 110 6.80 4.04 1.24
C TYR A 110 6.29 3.85 2.67
N GLY A 111 6.26 2.61 3.17
CA GLY A 111 5.71 2.23 4.46
C GLY A 111 4.18 2.33 4.50
N LEU A 112 3.69 3.57 4.49
CA LEU A 112 2.28 3.90 4.52
C LEU A 112 1.98 5.13 3.65
N LEU A 113 1.04 4.99 2.72
CA LEU A 113 0.61 6.04 1.80
C LEU A 113 -0.85 6.42 2.05
N ARG A 114 -1.18 7.69 1.83
CA ARG A 114 -2.56 8.16 1.61
C ARG A 114 -2.91 8.05 0.11
N PRO A 115 -4.20 8.00 -0.25
CA PRO A 115 -4.65 7.91 -1.64
C PRO A 115 -4.02 8.91 -2.62
N LEU A 116 -3.84 10.16 -2.20
CA LEU A 116 -3.32 11.25 -3.02
C LEU A 116 -1.82 11.52 -2.80
N ASP A 117 -1.14 10.70 -2.00
CA ASP A 117 0.33 10.81 -1.88
C ASP A 117 0.98 10.48 -3.21
N GLU A 118 1.88 11.34 -3.66
CA GLU A 118 2.64 11.14 -4.89
C GLU A 118 3.64 9.99 -4.73
N ILE A 119 3.60 9.06 -5.69
CA ILE A 119 4.58 8.00 -5.82
C ILE A 119 5.22 8.03 -7.20
N GLU A 120 6.50 7.69 -7.23
CA GLU A 120 7.23 7.29 -8.43
C GLU A 120 7.11 5.78 -8.63
N PRO A 121 7.26 5.29 -9.89
CA PRO A 121 7.13 3.87 -10.15
C PRO A 121 8.30 3.09 -9.54
N TYR A 122 7.96 2.00 -8.87
CA TYR A 122 8.90 1.14 -8.18
C TYR A 122 8.39 -0.29 -8.13
N ARG A 123 9.23 -1.21 -7.67
CA ARG A 123 8.80 -2.52 -7.17
C ARG A 123 9.62 -2.88 -5.95
N LEU A 124 8.95 -3.02 -4.82
CA LEU A 124 9.53 -3.51 -3.58
C LEU A 124 8.39 -4.05 -2.72
N GLU A 125 8.18 -5.35 -2.77
CA GLU A 125 7.15 -6.03 -1.99
C GLU A 125 7.52 -6.09 -0.50
N MET A 126 6.53 -6.03 0.40
CA MET A 126 6.80 -6.05 1.85
C MET A 126 7.53 -7.33 2.29
N GLY A 127 7.29 -8.45 1.60
CA GLY A 127 7.98 -9.71 1.85
C GLY A 127 9.44 -9.77 1.41
N SER A 128 9.98 -8.75 0.73
CA SER A 128 11.37 -8.74 0.27
C SER A 128 12.36 -8.76 1.44
N LYS A 129 13.31 -9.70 1.38
CA LYS A 129 14.38 -9.87 2.38
C LYS A 129 15.53 -8.90 2.13
N LEU A 130 15.21 -7.60 2.08
CA LEU A 130 16.19 -6.55 1.91
C LEU A 130 17.02 -6.43 3.19
N LYS A 131 18.27 -6.87 3.14
CA LYS A 131 19.21 -6.77 4.25
C LYS A 131 19.87 -5.39 4.27
N GLY A 132 20.07 -4.83 5.46
CA GLY A 132 20.75 -3.56 5.64
C GLY A 132 21.16 -3.33 7.09
N ALA A 133 21.69 -2.15 7.39
CA ALA A 133 22.08 -1.76 8.76
C ALA A 133 20.91 -1.83 9.76
N HIS A 134 19.68 -1.81 9.25
CA HIS A 134 18.44 -1.80 10.01
C HIS A 134 17.78 -3.19 10.20
N GLY A 135 18.38 -4.27 9.69
CA GLY A 135 17.86 -5.63 9.87
C GLY A 135 17.90 -6.49 8.61
N SER A 136 17.14 -7.60 8.65
CA SER A 136 17.17 -8.64 7.61
C SER A 136 16.01 -8.57 6.61
N SER A 137 15.03 -7.72 6.89
CA SER A 137 13.79 -7.61 6.13
C SER A 137 13.15 -6.22 6.26
N LEU A 138 12.18 -5.92 5.39
CA LEU A 138 11.38 -4.71 5.50
C LEU A 138 10.49 -4.70 6.75
N TYR A 139 10.13 -5.86 7.30
CA TYR A 139 9.43 -5.93 8.59
C TYR A 139 10.29 -5.39 9.73
N ASP A 140 11.57 -5.78 9.77
CA ASP A 140 12.54 -5.28 10.75
C ASP A 140 12.77 -3.78 10.56
N TYR A 141 12.92 -3.34 9.30
CA TYR A 141 13.14 -1.94 8.96
C TYR A 141 12.01 -1.04 9.46
N TRP A 142 10.76 -1.39 9.11
CA TRP A 142 9.61 -0.57 9.44
C TRP A 142 9.27 -0.65 10.93
N GLY A 143 9.50 -1.80 11.58
CA GLY A 143 9.34 -1.99 13.02
C GLY A 143 8.06 -1.35 13.55
N ASN A 144 8.19 -0.35 14.42
CA ASN A 144 7.04 0.35 15.02
C ASN A 144 6.55 1.57 14.22
N LYS A 145 7.31 2.03 13.22
CA LYS A 145 7.09 3.31 12.52
C LYS A 145 5.68 3.39 11.93
N ILE A 146 5.24 2.32 11.25
CA ILE A 146 3.93 2.27 10.59
C ILE A 146 2.80 2.24 11.62
N SER A 147 2.87 1.42 12.66
CA SER A 147 1.85 1.37 13.72
C SER A 147 1.71 2.69 14.47
N GLU A 148 2.83 3.33 14.82
CA GLU A 148 2.83 4.64 15.48
C GLU A 148 2.21 5.72 14.61
N ASN A 149 2.49 5.70 13.31
CA ASN A 149 1.91 6.64 12.36
C ASN A 149 0.40 6.39 12.16
N LEU A 150 -0.04 5.13 12.08
CA LEU A 150 -1.47 4.77 12.08
C LEU A 150 -2.18 5.29 13.33
N ASN A 151 -1.58 5.15 14.52
CA ASN A 151 -2.13 5.68 15.76
C ASN A 151 -2.30 7.21 15.71
N LYS A 152 -1.30 7.94 15.20
CA LYS A 152 -1.37 9.41 15.05
C LYS A 152 -2.51 9.82 14.12
N TYR A 153 -2.64 9.13 12.99
CA TYR A 153 -3.75 9.39 12.07
C TYR A 153 -5.10 9.08 12.69
N ALA A 154 -5.24 7.93 13.33
CA ALA A 154 -6.48 7.53 13.99
C ALA A 154 -6.93 8.55 15.04
N LYS A 155 -6.01 9.06 15.87
CA LYS A 155 -6.29 10.13 16.83
C LYS A 155 -6.80 11.40 16.14
N THR A 156 -6.16 11.79 15.02
CA THR A 156 -6.53 13.00 14.26
C THR A 156 -7.97 12.94 13.73
N ILE A 157 -8.44 11.76 13.33
CA ILE A 157 -9.79 11.56 12.77
C ILE A 157 -10.78 10.97 13.79
N GLY A 158 -10.40 10.84 15.06
CA GLY A 158 -11.22 10.22 16.10
C GLY A 158 -11.58 8.75 15.86
N SER A 159 -10.81 8.01 15.06
CA SER A 159 -11.10 6.60 14.75
C SER A 159 -10.57 5.67 15.85
N GLN A 160 -11.39 4.70 16.25
CA GLN A 160 -11.02 3.63 17.19
C GLN A 160 -10.85 2.27 16.51
N ILE A 161 -11.24 2.16 15.24
CA ILE A 161 -11.22 0.93 14.45
C ILE A 161 -10.25 1.05 13.28
N LEU A 162 -9.47 -0.01 13.06
CA LEU A 162 -8.72 -0.26 11.83
C LEU A 162 -9.34 -1.46 11.10
N VAL A 163 -9.91 -1.22 9.94
CA VAL A 163 -10.38 -2.28 9.04
C VAL A 163 -9.22 -2.77 8.20
N ASN A 164 -8.83 -4.02 8.38
CA ASN A 164 -7.79 -4.68 7.60
C ASN A 164 -8.36 -5.26 6.30
N CYS A 165 -8.16 -4.52 5.21
CA CYS A 165 -8.41 -4.99 3.84
C CYS A 165 -7.10 -5.27 3.08
N ALA A 166 -5.98 -5.46 3.78
CA ALA A 166 -4.70 -5.84 3.20
C ALA A 166 -4.53 -7.38 3.18
N SER A 167 -3.56 -7.86 2.40
CA SER A 167 -3.06 -9.23 2.53
C SER A 167 -2.27 -9.40 3.82
N ASN A 168 -2.13 -10.65 4.29
CA ASN A 168 -1.31 -10.96 5.46
C ASN A 168 0.14 -10.48 5.26
N GLU A 169 0.72 -10.66 4.07
CA GLU A 169 2.07 -10.15 3.74
C GLU A 169 2.24 -8.66 4.11
N TYR A 170 1.31 -7.80 3.70
CA TYR A 170 1.42 -6.38 4.01
C TYR A 170 1.00 -6.07 5.45
N PHE A 171 -0.04 -6.72 5.97
CA PHE A 171 -0.56 -6.42 7.31
C PHE A 171 0.42 -6.84 8.42
N SER A 172 1.26 -7.84 8.19
CA SER A 172 2.29 -8.29 9.14
C SER A 172 3.31 -7.22 9.52
N VAL A 173 3.46 -6.14 8.74
CA VAL A 173 4.31 -5.00 9.12
C VAL A 173 3.72 -4.16 10.27
N ILE A 174 2.43 -4.30 10.54
CA ILE A 174 1.76 -3.58 11.62
C ILE A 174 2.04 -4.33 12.92
N ASN A 175 2.89 -3.75 13.77
CA ASN A 175 3.07 -4.22 15.14
C ASN A 175 1.78 -3.98 15.95
N LEU A 176 1.04 -5.06 16.20
CA LEU A 176 -0.23 -5.05 16.94
C LEU A 176 -0.06 -4.70 18.42
N LYS A 177 1.10 -4.98 19.03
CA LYS A 177 1.36 -4.62 20.44
C LYS A 177 1.41 -3.10 20.63
N ASN A 178 1.79 -2.37 19.59
CA ASN A 178 1.91 -0.91 19.61
C ASN A 178 0.70 -0.22 18.97
N LEU A 179 -0.27 -0.95 18.44
CA LEU A 179 -1.45 -0.39 17.76
C LEU A 179 -2.58 -0.13 18.78
N ILE A 180 -3.10 1.09 18.84
CA ILE A 180 -4.19 1.46 19.78
C ILE A 180 -5.59 1.16 19.22
N LEU A 181 -5.67 0.76 17.96
CA LEU A 181 -6.91 0.58 17.21
C LEU A 181 -7.41 -0.86 17.35
N LYS A 182 -8.73 -1.03 17.50
CA LYS A 182 -9.37 -2.34 17.36
C LYS A 182 -9.29 -2.77 15.89
N VAL A 183 -8.66 -3.90 15.62
CA VAL A 183 -8.55 -4.44 14.26
C VAL A 183 -9.79 -5.28 13.92
N ILE A 184 -10.39 -4.99 12.77
CA ILE A 184 -11.45 -5.81 12.17
C ILE A 184 -10.96 -6.29 10.80
N THR A 185 -10.95 -7.60 10.56
CA THR A 185 -10.49 -8.20 9.30
C THR A 185 -11.66 -8.89 8.59
N PRO A 186 -12.30 -8.23 7.60
CA PRO A 186 -13.29 -8.89 6.76
C PRO A 186 -12.69 -10.05 5.96
N ILE A 187 -13.38 -11.20 5.97
CA ILE A 187 -13.01 -12.37 5.16
C ILE A 187 -14.02 -12.52 4.03
N PHE A 188 -13.52 -12.51 2.79
CA PHE A 188 -14.35 -12.64 1.59
C PHE A 188 -14.17 -14.04 1.01
N MET A 189 -15.28 -14.80 0.97
CA MET A 189 -15.31 -16.18 0.51
C MET A 189 -16.30 -16.32 -0.64
N GLU A 190 -15.96 -17.15 -1.62
CA GLU A 190 -16.91 -17.63 -2.62
C GLU A 190 -17.54 -18.92 -2.09
N ARG A 191 -18.87 -19.03 -2.19
CA ARG A 191 -19.60 -20.26 -1.91
C ARG A 191 -19.89 -20.99 -3.22
N LYS A 192 -19.34 -22.19 -3.38
CA LYS A 192 -19.59 -23.06 -4.53
C LYS A 192 -19.92 -24.47 -4.04
N ASN A 193 -21.05 -25.02 -4.49
CA ASN A 193 -21.54 -26.35 -4.10
C ASN A 193 -21.58 -26.54 -2.57
N GLY A 194 -22.08 -25.53 -1.84
CA GLY A 194 -22.19 -25.56 -0.37
C GLY A 194 -20.86 -25.42 0.39
N LYS A 195 -19.71 -25.31 -0.29
CA LYS A 195 -18.39 -25.11 0.33
C LYS A 195 -17.91 -23.67 0.15
N GLU A 196 -17.40 -23.09 1.22
CA GLU A 196 -16.83 -21.75 1.23
C GLU A 196 -15.32 -21.83 1.04
N LYS A 197 -14.80 -21.05 0.09
CA LYS A 197 -13.36 -20.97 -0.18
C LYS A 197 -12.95 -19.53 -0.48
N ILE A 198 -11.75 -19.17 -0.05
CA ILE A 198 -11.13 -17.90 -0.44
C ILE A 198 -10.55 -18.08 -1.84
N ILE A 199 -11.13 -17.38 -2.82
CA ILE A 199 -10.55 -17.26 -4.15
C ILE A 199 -9.79 -15.95 -4.21
N SER A 200 -8.48 -16.03 -4.44
CA SER A 200 -7.54 -14.92 -4.19
C SER A 200 -7.87 -13.65 -4.99
N PHE A 201 -8.23 -13.76 -6.27
CA PHE A 201 -8.56 -12.61 -7.12
C PHE A 201 -9.89 -11.96 -6.71
N TYR A 202 -10.94 -12.75 -6.41
CA TYR A 202 -12.19 -12.24 -5.87
C TYR A 202 -12.00 -11.59 -4.50
N ALA A 203 -11.22 -12.21 -3.60
CA ALA A 203 -10.94 -11.64 -2.29
C ALA A 203 -10.18 -10.32 -2.37
N LYS A 204 -9.21 -10.20 -3.30
CA LYS A 204 -8.51 -8.93 -3.57
C LYS A 204 -9.47 -7.85 -4.04
N ASN A 205 -10.36 -8.17 -4.98
CA ASN A 205 -11.37 -7.24 -5.47
C ASN A 205 -12.35 -6.82 -4.37
N ALA A 206 -12.87 -7.76 -3.61
CA ALA A 206 -13.80 -7.52 -2.51
C ALA A 206 -13.19 -6.66 -1.39
N ARG A 207 -11.90 -6.80 -1.08
CA ARG A 207 -11.17 -5.91 -0.17
C ARG A 207 -11.17 -4.45 -0.66
N GLY A 208 -10.95 -4.25 -1.96
CA GLY A 208 -11.07 -2.94 -2.59
C GLY A 208 -12.48 -2.37 -2.52
N ALA A 209 -13.48 -3.21 -2.84
CA ALA A 209 -14.89 -2.83 -2.77
C ALA A 209 -15.34 -2.50 -1.34
N MET A 210 -14.82 -3.20 -0.32
CA MET A 210 -15.06 -2.89 1.09
C MET A 210 -14.43 -1.55 1.49
N ALA A 211 -13.19 -1.28 1.07
CA ALA A 211 -12.58 0.03 1.29
C ALA A 211 -13.41 1.15 0.64
N ARG A 212 -13.87 0.95 -0.61
CA ARG A 212 -14.80 1.85 -1.29
C ARG A 212 -16.10 2.03 -0.51
N PHE A 213 -16.72 0.94 -0.06
CA PHE A 213 -17.96 0.99 0.72
C PHE A 213 -17.80 1.86 1.97
N ILE A 214 -16.69 1.70 2.71
CA ILE A 214 -16.38 2.53 3.88
C ILE A 214 -16.22 4.00 3.50
N ILE A 215 -15.57 4.28 2.36
CA ILE A 215 -15.36 5.65 1.87
C ILE A 215 -16.71 6.34 1.58
N GLN A 216 -17.58 5.66 0.84
CA GLN A 216 -18.83 6.26 0.35
C GLN A 216 -19.91 6.32 1.43
N ASN A 217 -19.94 5.36 2.37
CA ASN A 217 -20.98 5.28 3.39
C ASN A 217 -20.57 5.89 4.74
N ARG A 218 -19.27 6.19 4.93
CA ARG A 218 -18.71 6.88 6.11
C ARG A 218 -19.22 6.34 7.45
N PRO A 219 -19.18 5.01 7.68
CA PRO A 219 -19.76 4.42 8.88
C PRO A 219 -19.09 4.97 10.16
N THR A 220 -19.93 5.36 11.12
CA THR A 220 -19.51 6.04 12.35
C THR A 220 -19.30 5.10 13.54
N LYS A 221 -19.72 3.83 13.45
CA LYS A 221 -19.62 2.81 14.51
C LYS A 221 -19.30 1.45 13.92
#